data_AF-A0A662IG10-F1
#
_entry.id   AF-A0A662IG10-F1
#
_cell.length_a   1.000
_cell.length_b   1.000
_cell.length_c   1.000
_cell.angle_alpha   90.00
_cell.angle_beta   90.00
_cell.angle_gamma   90.00
#
_symmetry.space_group_name_H-M   'P 1'
#
loop_
_entity.id
_entity.type
_entity.pdbx_description
1 polymer ?
#
loop_
_entity_poly.entity_id
_entity_poly.type
_entity_poly.pdbx_seq_one_letter_code
_entity_poly.pdbx_strand_id
1 'polypeptide(L)'
;MAEDYLVGYRIKTGHAPGATLSLALNEAARELSERGALVENWDYEDASGLLLVHVRTGELPLDEAVAVLEKALARHLACPIEKAQLSRRGQHFIKVKSVLPSTITLGFLLRAVKHCKGYADLSAVEALVLLSYHLLNGDEERVLITLSFLGLHPRDVKAALDRLKAQGLISPEGGLLSREAIRILDALIPSLRMSTPGIEPPRLKVVNEDGGVEEFSADKLARSLYRAGVSHRVVSRVVPSILEALKGREYISKRALVSMTCSLLEELEPSTASAVKFVNYVYALERAYVRSRIRLRQLSWSTLRTVSRNTLEERGLRPPSRLVKLHSELIAEDLRSKLSWTPWGAEAWIIEEEELFRVARELAPRVSSAWAELSFTDAGELALKYEQAAISTLSTAVRSADCGERKELIVRGLLELSSSLLISMGLLPSNLVELNLGVLRYEVKRRAALFPEQGARWRRLKRLCSLSLKLARSPAVTSPSEDTRIERMLEEALSLARKLSSAKS
;
A
#
# COMPACT_ATOMS: atom_id res chain seq x y z
N MET A 1 13.55 14.38 6.95
CA MET A 1 12.64 13.26 7.26
C MET A 1 11.52 13.83 8.09
N ALA A 2 10.35 13.20 8.16
CA ALA A 2 9.49 13.45 9.30
C ALA A 2 10.22 12.81 10.49
N GLU A 3 10.81 13.64 11.34
CA GLU A 3 11.59 13.15 12.46
C GLU A 3 10.67 13.05 13.67
N ASP A 4 10.62 11.86 14.24
CA ASP A 4 9.89 11.63 15.46
C ASP A 4 10.73 12.13 16.63
N TYR A 5 10.13 12.97 17.45
CA TYR A 5 10.71 13.56 18.64
C TYR A 5 9.78 13.30 19.81
N LEU A 6 10.34 12.93 20.95
CA LEU A 6 9.66 13.09 22.23
C LEU A 6 10.11 14.41 22.81
N VAL A 7 9.18 15.31 23.07
CA VAL A 7 9.40 16.60 23.73
C VAL A 7 8.88 16.49 25.16
N GLY A 8 9.72 16.85 26.12
CA GLY A 8 9.44 16.72 27.54
C GLY A 8 9.17 18.06 28.20
N TYR A 9 8.06 18.15 28.91
CA TYR A 9 7.68 19.29 29.74
C TYR A 9 7.44 18.85 31.18
N ARG A 10 7.73 19.72 32.14
CA ARG A 10 7.40 19.54 33.55
C ARG A 10 6.41 20.61 33.99
N ILE A 11 5.29 20.18 34.57
CA ILE A 11 4.21 21.06 35.03
C ILE A 11 4.34 21.24 36.55
N LYS A 12 4.65 22.46 37.01
CA LYS A 12 5.07 22.73 38.40
C LYS A 12 4.07 22.34 39.49
N THR A 13 2.77 22.30 39.19
CA THR A 13 1.74 22.01 40.19
C THR A 13 1.50 20.52 40.39
N GLY A 14 2.22 19.64 39.70
CA GLY A 14 2.06 18.18 39.81
C GLY A 14 0.69 17.64 39.36
N HIS A 15 -0.22 18.51 38.93
CA HIS A 15 -1.52 18.11 38.41
C HIS A 15 -2.02 19.16 37.42
N ALA A 16 -2.14 18.76 36.16
CA ALA A 16 -2.91 19.45 35.14
C ALA A 16 -4.10 18.55 34.77
N PRO A 17 -5.35 19.04 34.82
CA PRO A 17 -6.50 18.24 34.45
C PRO A 17 -6.32 17.68 33.03
N GLY A 18 -6.51 16.36 32.86
CA GLY A 18 -6.34 15.70 31.57
C GLY A 18 -7.18 16.33 30.44
N ALA A 19 -8.34 16.89 30.76
CA ALA A 19 -9.17 17.64 29.82
C ALA A 19 -8.49 18.93 29.31
N THR A 20 -7.79 19.66 30.18
CA THR A 20 -7.05 20.88 29.83
C THR A 20 -5.82 20.56 28.98
N LEU A 21 -5.08 19.49 29.33
CA LEU A 21 -3.97 19.00 28.53
C LEU A 21 -4.42 18.53 27.15
N SER A 22 -5.52 17.77 27.09
CA SER A 22 -6.10 17.29 25.84
C SER A 22 -6.52 18.46 24.94
N LEU A 23 -7.13 19.50 25.51
CA LEU A 23 -7.56 20.68 24.76
C LEU A 23 -6.35 21.45 24.21
N ALA A 24 -5.31 21.66 25.01
CA ALA A 24 -4.08 22.31 24.59
C ALA A 24 -3.36 21.54 23.47
N LEU A 25 -3.26 20.22 23.62
CA LEU A 25 -2.56 19.36 22.65
C LEU A 25 -3.38 19.15 21.38
N ASN A 26 -4.71 19.17 21.44
CA ASN A 26 -5.56 19.17 20.24
C ASN A 26 -5.45 20.49 19.46
N GLU A 27 -5.38 21.64 20.13
CA GLU A 27 -5.11 22.92 19.48
C GLU A 27 -3.73 22.93 18.81
N ALA A 28 -2.70 22.48 19.55
CA ALA A 28 -1.35 22.36 19.02
C ALA A 28 -1.29 21.39 17.83
N ALA A 29 -1.96 20.24 17.91
CA ALA A 29 -2.01 19.25 16.83
C ALA A 29 -2.62 19.83 15.56
N ARG A 30 -3.69 20.63 15.67
CA ARG A 30 -4.30 21.31 14.52
C ARG A 30 -3.34 22.35 13.91
N GLU A 31 -2.76 23.22 14.71
CA GLU A 31 -1.83 24.27 14.24
C GLU A 31 -0.54 23.67 13.65
N LEU A 32 -0.02 22.60 14.24
CA LEU A 32 1.13 21.87 13.73
C LEU A 32 0.80 21.15 12.42
N SER A 33 -0.39 20.53 12.31
CA SER A 33 -0.82 19.81 11.11
C SER A 33 -0.90 20.74 9.90
N GLU A 34 -1.37 21.98 10.09
CA GLU A 34 -1.39 23.02 9.04
C GLU A 34 0.01 23.41 8.57
N ARG A 35 1.02 23.24 9.43
CA ARG A 35 2.43 23.61 9.19
C ARG A 35 3.32 22.40 8.85
N GLY A 36 2.73 21.23 8.63
CA GLY A 36 3.48 20.03 8.24
C GLY A 36 4.24 19.33 9.38
N ALA A 37 3.76 19.46 10.62
CA ALA A 37 4.16 18.65 11.77
C ALA A 37 2.93 17.98 12.40
N LEU A 38 3.11 16.88 13.13
CA LEU A 38 2.01 16.14 13.74
C LEU A 38 2.32 15.86 15.21
N VAL A 39 1.30 15.96 16.06
CA VAL A 39 1.34 15.34 17.39
C VAL A 39 0.77 13.93 17.23
N GLU A 40 1.61 12.93 17.39
CA GLU A 40 1.25 11.51 17.21
C GLU A 40 0.60 10.95 18.47
N ASN A 41 1.18 11.28 19.63
CA ASN A 41 0.70 10.82 20.92
C ASN A 41 1.22 11.74 22.03
N TRP A 42 0.66 11.63 23.22
CA TRP A 42 1.19 12.25 24.42
C TRP A 42 0.90 11.39 25.65
N ASP A 43 1.75 11.51 26.65
CA ASP A 43 1.62 10.83 27.93
C ASP A 43 1.93 11.81 29.06
N TYR A 44 1.19 11.71 30.16
CA TYR A 44 1.34 12.59 31.31
C TYR A 44 1.40 11.78 32.61
N GLU A 45 2.50 11.92 33.33
CA GLU A 45 2.71 11.28 34.62
C GLU A 45 2.42 12.27 35.75
N ASP A 46 1.28 12.09 36.44
CA ASP A 46 0.83 12.96 37.54
C ASP A 46 1.91 13.09 38.64
N ALA A 47 2.56 11.98 39.05
CA ALA A 47 3.48 11.96 40.18
C ALA A 47 4.73 12.83 39.98
N SER A 48 5.24 12.90 38.75
CA SER A 48 6.45 13.67 38.40
C SER A 48 6.11 15.00 37.70
N GLY A 49 4.84 15.21 37.35
CA GLY A 49 4.38 16.30 36.51
C GLY A 49 4.98 16.28 35.10
N LEU A 50 5.50 15.13 34.65
CA LEU A 50 6.16 14.98 33.35
C LEU A 50 5.11 14.78 32.25
N LEU A 51 5.08 15.70 31.29
CA LEU A 51 4.35 15.57 30.03
C LEU A 51 5.34 15.22 28.92
N LEU A 52 5.11 14.09 28.26
CA LEU A 52 5.82 13.69 27.04
C LEU A 52 4.89 13.89 25.85
N VAL A 53 5.35 14.63 24.86
CA VAL A 53 4.62 14.84 23.61
C VAL A 53 5.42 14.23 22.48
N HIS A 54 4.85 13.24 21.79
CA HIS A 54 5.43 12.68 20.57
C HIS A 54 5.05 13.58 19.39
N VAL A 55 6.06 14.27 18.86
CA VAL A 55 5.96 15.22 17.76
C VAL A 55 6.70 14.65 16.57
N ARG A 56 6.02 14.56 15.44
CA ARG A 56 6.61 14.20 14.15
C ARG A 56 6.79 15.46 13.32
N THR A 57 8.02 15.91 13.09
CA THR A 57 8.32 17.18 12.39
C THR A 57 8.81 16.90 10.97
N GLY A 58 8.08 17.36 9.95
CA GLY A 58 8.41 17.18 8.53
C GLY A 58 9.31 18.27 7.93
N GLU A 59 8.71 19.37 7.49
CA GLU A 59 9.41 20.56 6.97
C GLU A 59 9.54 21.68 8.00
N LEU A 60 8.69 21.68 9.03
CA LEU A 60 8.75 22.60 10.15
C LEU A 60 9.96 22.26 11.04
N PRO A 61 10.86 23.22 11.32
CA PRO A 61 11.95 23.02 12.28
C PRO A 61 11.41 22.63 13.65
N LEU A 62 12.11 21.74 14.37
CA LEU A 62 11.69 21.28 15.70
C LEU A 62 11.47 22.44 16.67
N ASP A 63 12.32 23.45 16.64
CA ASP A 63 12.20 24.62 17.53
C ASP A 63 10.89 25.39 17.28
N GLU A 64 10.44 25.49 16.02
CA GLU A 64 9.15 26.09 15.68
C GLU A 64 7.98 25.22 16.11
N ALA A 65 8.10 23.89 15.94
CA ALA A 65 7.08 22.95 16.41
C ALA A 65 6.93 22.99 17.95
N VAL A 66 8.06 23.04 18.66
CA VAL A 66 8.14 23.19 20.11
C VAL A 66 7.56 24.53 20.55
N ALA A 67 7.82 25.63 19.83
CA ALA A 67 7.24 26.94 20.14
C ALA A 67 5.71 26.95 20.00
N VAL A 68 5.15 26.27 18.99
CA VAL A 68 3.69 26.11 18.84
C VAL A 68 3.10 25.32 20.01
N LEU A 69 3.75 24.22 20.41
CA LEU A 69 3.36 23.43 21.59
C LEU A 69 3.41 24.26 22.87
N GLU A 70 4.49 24.97 23.11
CA GLU A 70 4.66 25.84 24.28
C GLU A 70 3.60 26.94 24.32
N LYS A 71 3.29 27.55 23.18
CA LYS A 71 2.27 28.60 23.07
C LYS A 71 0.86 28.05 23.37
N ALA A 72 0.52 26.88 22.83
CA ALA A 72 -0.75 26.23 23.12
C ALA A 72 -0.86 25.81 24.58
N LEU A 73 0.19 25.19 25.14
CA LEU A 73 0.24 24.82 26.55
C LEU A 73 0.14 26.04 27.47
N ALA A 74 0.83 27.14 27.16
CA ALA A 74 0.78 28.37 27.96
C ALA A 74 -0.57 29.10 27.89
N ARG A 75 -1.33 28.97 26.79
CA ARG A 75 -2.69 29.55 26.68
C ARG A 75 -3.69 28.85 27.60
N HIS A 76 -3.54 27.55 27.78
CA HIS A 76 -4.55 26.71 28.45
C HIS A 76 -4.17 26.31 29.88
N LEU A 77 -2.88 26.25 30.19
CA LEU A 77 -2.41 25.93 31.54
C LEU A 77 -2.28 27.20 32.37
N ALA A 78 -2.95 27.22 33.53
CA ALA A 78 -2.85 28.30 34.52
C ALA A 78 -1.54 28.26 35.33
N CYS A 79 -0.57 27.42 34.94
CA CYS A 79 0.66 27.16 35.68
C CYS A 79 1.87 27.15 34.74
N PRO A 80 3.07 27.50 35.26
CA PRO A 80 4.28 27.52 34.45
C PRO A 80 4.71 26.10 34.03
N ILE A 81 5.03 25.97 32.74
CA ILE A 81 5.66 24.80 32.12
C ILE A 81 7.17 25.00 32.06
N GLU A 82 7.93 23.99 32.47
CA GLU A 82 9.38 23.95 32.35
C GLU A 82 9.81 22.87 31.36
N LYS A 83 10.97 23.06 30.72
CA LYS A 83 11.57 22.07 29.82
C LYS A 83 12.14 20.90 30.63
N ALA A 84 11.55 19.71 30.50
CA ALA A 84 12.01 18.53 31.23
C ALA A 84 13.24 17.93 30.55
N GLN A 85 14.31 17.65 31.29
CA GLN A 85 15.51 17.03 30.73
C GLN A 85 15.25 15.55 30.40
N LEU A 86 15.28 15.21 29.12
CA LEU A 86 15.07 13.84 28.61
C LEU A 86 16.37 13.12 28.24
N SER A 87 17.50 13.84 28.17
CA SER A 87 18.80 13.26 27.84
C SER A 87 19.87 13.61 28.88
N ARG A 88 20.92 12.79 28.97
CA ARG A 88 22.10 13.06 29.83
C ARG A 88 22.82 14.38 29.49
N ARG A 89 22.57 14.95 28.31
CA ARG A 89 23.09 16.26 27.88
C ARG A 89 22.15 17.42 28.23
N GLY A 90 21.08 17.16 28.97
CA GLY A 90 20.13 18.18 29.41
C GLY A 90 19.16 18.65 28.32
N GLN A 91 19.04 17.94 27.19
CA GLN A 91 18.07 18.29 26.15
C GLN A 91 16.65 17.93 26.60
N HIS A 92 15.69 18.78 26.24
CA HIS A 92 14.27 18.59 26.55
C HIS A 92 13.48 17.92 25.45
N PHE A 93 14.19 17.46 24.42
CA PHE A 93 13.66 16.60 23.39
C PHE A 93 14.67 15.50 23.11
N ILE A 94 14.16 14.35 22.67
CA ILE A 94 14.98 13.25 22.14
C ILE A 94 14.39 12.83 20.81
N LYS A 95 15.25 12.52 19.84
CA LYS A 95 14.81 11.93 18.59
C LYS A 95 14.41 10.48 18.84
N VAL A 96 13.15 10.15 18.57
CA VAL A 96 12.64 8.78 18.62
C VAL A 96 13.14 8.07 17.37
N LYS A 97 13.90 7.00 17.57
CA LYS A 97 14.23 6.05 16.51
C LYS A 97 13.39 4.80 16.75
N SER A 98 12.63 4.37 15.75
CA SER A 98 12.06 3.02 15.79
C SER A 98 13.21 2.02 15.90
N VAL A 99 13.24 1.28 17.01
CA VAL A 99 14.27 0.28 17.30
C VAL A 99 14.26 -0.83 16.25
N LEU A 100 13.11 -1.12 15.65
CA LEU A 100 12.95 -2.10 14.57
C LEU A 100 12.68 -1.41 13.22
N PRO A 101 13.07 -2.05 12.09
CA PRO A 101 12.73 -1.59 10.74
C PRO A 101 11.24 -1.69 10.41
N SER A 102 10.85 -1.11 9.28
CA SER A 102 9.50 -1.26 8.73
C SER A 102 9.11 -2.74 8.54
N THR A 103 7.80 -3.04 8.57
CA THR A 103 7.28 -4.42 8.43
C THR A 103 7.81 -5.11 7.17
N ILE A 104 7.94 -4.37 6.06
CA ILE A 104 8.47 -4.87 4.79
C ILE A 104 9.94 -5.30 4.94
N THR A 105 10.77 -4.41 5.50
CA THR A 105 12.20 -4.64 5.72
C THR A 105 12.42 -5.78 6.72
N LEU A 106 11.66 -5.81 7.82
CA LEU A 106 11.70 -6.89 8.81
C LEU A 106 11.31 -8.25 8.19
N GLY A 107 10.24 -8.28 7.39
CA GLY A 107 9.80 -9.47 6.69
C GLY A 107 10.84 -10.00 5.69
N PHE A 108 11.59 -9.11 5.04
CA PHE A 108 12.73 -9.48 4.20
C PHE A 108 13.89 -10.05 5.03
N LEU A 109 14.26 -9.39 6.13
CA LEU A 109 15.34 -9.85 7.02
C LEU A 109 15.05 -11.23 7.64
N LEU A 110 13.81 -11.48 8.06
CA LEU A 110 13.36 -12.80 8.54
C LEU A 110 13.58 -13.91 7.51
N ARG A 111 13.36 -13.62 6.23
CA ARG A 111 13.67 -14.58 5.15
C ARG A 111 15.16 -14.69 4.93
N ALA A 112 15.88 -13.56 4.91
CA ALA A 112 17.32 -13.54 4.74
C ALA A 112 18.03 -14.39 5.80
N VAL A 113 17.63 -14.32 7.07
CA VAL A 113 18.21 -15.13 8.16
C VAL A 113 18.08 -16.63 7.90
N LYS A 114 17.00 -17.07 7.24
CA LYS A 114 16.78 -18.50 6.91
C LYS A 114 17.54 -18.96 5.66
N HIS A 115 17.80 -18.06 4.73
CA HIS A 115 18.27 -18.42 3.37
C HIS A 115 19.68 -17.93 3.04
N CYS A 116 20.20 -16.95 3.77
CA CYS A 116 21.55 -16.45 3.59
C CYS A 116 22.57 -17.46 4.14
N LYS A 117 23.41 -18.00 3.26
CA LYS A 117 24.47 -18.96 3.62
C LYS A 117 25.87 -18.33 3.65
N GLY A 118 25.96 -17.00 3.58
CA GLY A 118 27.20 -16.27 3.31
C GLY A 118 27.39 -15.98 1.82
N TYR A 119 28.30 -15.06 1.49
CA TYR A 119 28.58 -14.63 0.12
C TYR A 119 29.94 -13.92 0.04
N ALA A 120 30.72 -14.15 -1.04
CA ALA A 120 32.01 -13.49 -1.29
C ALA A 120 32.92 -13.47 -0.04
N ASP A 121 33.25 -14.65 0.48
CA ASP A 121 34.08 -14.87 1.68
C ASP A 121 33.52 -14.35 3.02
N LEU A 122 32.31 -13.77 3.02
CA LEU A 122 31.58 -13.45 4.24
C LEU A 122 30.82 -14.67 4.74
N SER A 123 30.92 -14.93 6.04
CA SER A 123 30.04 -15.87 6.73
C SER A 123 28.57 -15.43 6.64
N ALA A 124 27.64 -16.34 6.92
CA ALA A 124 26.21 -16.00 6.95
C ALA A 124 25.90 -14.83 7.91
N VAL A 125 26.55 -14.79 9.08
CA VAL A 125 26.35 -13.70 10.05
C VAL A 125 26.92 -12.39 9.52
N GLU A 126 28.14 -12.38 8.96
CA GLU A 126 28.73 -11.17 8.37
C GLU A 126 27.92 -10.64 7.19
N ALA A 127 27.42 -11.52 6.32
CA ALA A 127 26.56 -11.14 5.22
C ALA A 127 25.23 -10.52 5.71
N LEU A 128 24.62 -11.09 6.75
CA LEU A 128 23.40 -10.56 7.37
C LEU A 128 23.64 -9.23 8.09
N VAL A 129 24.79 -9.05 8.75
CA VAL A 129 25.21 -7.79 9.35
C VAL A 129 25.39 -6.73 8.27
N LEU A 130 26.14 -7.01 7.21
CA LEU A 130 26.38 -6.07 6.12
C LEU A 130 25.07 -5.64 5.44
N LEU A 131 24.19 -6.61 5.18
CA LEU A 131 22.86 -6.38 4.63
C LEU A 131 22.00 -5.53 5.56
N SER A 132 21.97 -5.84 6.85
CA SER A 132 21.18 -5.06 7.83
C SER A 132 21.76 -3.67 8.01
N TYR A 133 23.07 -3.51 7.96
CA TYR A 133 23.75 -2.23 8.03
C TYR A 133 23.33 -1.32 6.87
N HIS A 134 23.26 -1.85 5.65
CA HIS A 134 22.71 -1.11 4.50
C HIS A 134 21.24 -0.74 4.71
N LEU A 135 20.38 -1.71 5.03
CA LEU A 135 18.93 -1.48 5.14
C LEU A 135 18.53 -0.57 6.31
N LEU A 136 19.39 -0.46 7.33
CA LEU A 136 19.21 0.38 8.50
C LEU A 136 20.06 1.65 8.46
N ASN A 137 20.58 2.00 7.27
CA ASN A 137 21.31 3.24 7.01
C ASN A 137 22.53 3.46 7.93
N GLY A 138 23.25 2.38 8.21
CA GLY A 138 24.47 2.38 9.00
C GLY A 138 24.27 2.57 10.52
N ASP A 139 23.04 2.46 11.03
CA ASP A 139 22.77 2.55 12.46
C ASP A 139 23.16 1.24 13.18
N GLU A 140 24.37 1.19 13.74
CA GLU A 140 24.92 0.00 14.39
C GLU A 140 24.08 -0.50 15.56
N GLU A 141 23.52 0.40 16.36
CA GLU A 141 22.67 0.06 17.50
C GLU A 141 21.38 -0.60 17.00
N ARG A 142 20.77 -0.03 15.96
CA ARG A 142 19.59 -0.61 15.32
C ARG A 142 19.89 -1.97 14.68
N VAL A 143 21.06 -2.15 14.07
CA VAL A 143 21.52 -3.44 13.52
C VAL A 143 21.63 -4.48 14.63
N LEU A 144 22.31 -4.15 15.72
CA LEU A 144 22.48 -5.04 16.87
C LEU A 144 21.14 -5.50 17.42
N ILE A 145 20.21 -4.56 17.66
CA ILE A 145 18.89 -4.88 18.21
C ILE A 145 18.05 -5.68 17.21
N THR A 146 18.00 -5.25 15.96
CA THR A 146 17.20 -5.91 14.92
C THR A 146 17.66 -7.35 14.70
N LEU A 147 18.96 -7.61 14.56
CA LEU A 147 19.46 -8.96 14.35
C LEU A 147 19.30 -9.83 15.60
N SER A 148 19.40 -9.24 16.80
CA SER A 148 19.10 -9.95 18.04
C SER A 148 17.64 -10.39 18.12
N PHE A 149 16.72 -9.50 17.72
CA PHE A 149 15.29 -9.82 17.61
C PHE A 149 15.02 -10.94 16.60
N LEU A 150 15.83 -11.06 15.56
CA LEU A 150 15.76 -12.12 14.55
C LEU A 150 16.41 -13.44 14.99
N GLY A 151 16.89 -13.53 16.23
CA GLY A 151 17.42 -14.76 16.82
C GLY A 151 18.95 -14.94 16.70
N LEU A 152 19.69 -13.93 16.24
CA LEU A 152 21.16 -13.96 16.26
C LEU A 152 21.69 -13.51 17.62
N HIS A 153 22.76 -14.16 18.09
CA HIS A 153 23.32 -13.79 19.38
C HIS A 153 24.02 -12.42 19.30
N PRO A 154 23.76 -11.47 20.23
CA PRO A 154 24.28 -10.10 20.13
C PRO A 154 25.82 -10.01 20.04
N ARG A 155 26.53 -10.95 20.70
CA ARG A 155 28.01 -11.01 20.63
C ARG A 155 28.51 -11.35 19.24
N ASP A 156 27.80 -12.23 18.52
CA ASP A 156 28.20 -12.67 17.18
C ASP A 156 27.95 -11.56 16.16
N VAL A 157 26.83 -10.83 16.32
CA VAL A 157 26.52 -9.64 15.51
C VAL A 157 27.58 -8.57 15.71
N LYS A 158 27.97 -8.30 16.97
CA LYS A 158 29.02 -7.32 17.28
C LYS A 158 30.37 -7.73 16.70
N ALA A 159 30.77 -8.99 16.89
CA ALA A 159 32.02 -9.51 16.32
C ALA A 159 32.03 -9.49 14.78
N ALA A 160 30.89 -9.67 14.13
CA ALA A 160 30.75 -9.52 12.68
C ALA A 160 30.87 -8.06 12.24
N LEU A 161 30.22 -7.12 12.94
CA LEU A 161 30.38 -5.67 12.69
C LEU A 161 31.85 -5.24 12.77
N ASP A 162 32.55 -5.65 13.83
CA ASP A 162 33.96 -5.30 14.03
C ASP A 162 34.86 -5.90 12.94
N ARG A 163 34.58 -7.13 12.47
CA ARG A 163 35.28 -7.75 11.35
C ARG A 163 35.05 -7.04 10.02
N LEU A 164 33.80 -6.67 9.72
CA LEU A 164 33.47 -5.92 8.49
C LEU A 164 34.15 -4.55 8.46
N LYS A 165 34.28 -3.89 9.61
CA LYS A 165 35.07 -2.64 9.75
C LYS A 165 36.55 -2.89 9.53
N ALA A 166 37.12 -3.93 10.15
CA ALA A 166 38.53 -4.30 10.00
C ALA A 166 38.89 -4.65 8.55
N GLN A 167 37.97 -5.26 7.81
CA GLN A 167 38.10 -5.55 6.37
C GLN A 167 37.90 -4.31 5.47
N GLY A 168 37.52 -3.17 6.04
CA GLY A 168 37.25 -1.94 5.28
C GLY A 168 35.99 -2.00 4.42
N LEU A 169 35.06 -2.92 4.71
CA LEU A 169 33.76 -2.99 4.03
C LEU A 169 32.78 -1.94 4.56
N ILE A 170 32.91 -1.60 5.85
CA ILE A 170 32.15 -0.55 6.53
C ILE A 170 33.13 0.53 6.98
N SER A 171 32.87 1.79 6.63
CA SER A 171 33.68 2.92 7.10
C SER A 171 33.49 3.16 8.61
N PRO A 172 34.58 3.35 9.39
CA PRO A 172 34.50 3.69 10.80
C PRO A 172 34.01 5.14 11.06
N GLU A 173 34.10 6.04 10.08
CA GLU A 173 33.73 7.46 10.23
C GLU A 173 32.33 7.82 9.71
N GLY A 174 31.45 6.82 9.58
CA GLY A 174 30.01 7.05 9.41
C GLY A 174 29.45 6.46 8.14
N GLY A 175 28.58 5.45 8.30
CA GLY A 175 27.51 5.05 7.38
C GLY A 175 27.88 4.55 5.99
N LEU A 176 29.10 4.80 5.51
CA LEU A 176 29.49 4.60 4.12
C LEU A 176 30.01 3.17 3.90
N LEU A 177 29.43 2.52 2.90
CA LEU A 177 29.85 1.22 2.40
C LEU A 177 30.99 1.39 1.39
N SER A 178 31.97 0.47 1.43
CA SER A 178 33.01 0.43 0.41
C SER A 178 32.43 0.00 -0.96
N ARG A 179 33.18 0.26 -2.04
CA ARG A 179 32.78 -0.22 -3.38
C ARG A 179 32.61 -1.74 -3.44
N GLU A 180 33.41 -2.46 -2.66
CA GLU A 180 33.33 -3.91 -2.60
C GLU A 180 32.10 -4.37 -1.83
N ALA A 181 31.78 -3.72 -0.71
CA ALA A 181 30.54 -3.96 0.02
C ALA A 181 29.29 -3.70 -0.85
N ILE A 182 29.31 -2.63 -1.66
CA ILE A 182 28.24 -2.32 -2.61
C ILE A 182 28.06 -3.45 -3.63
N ARG A 183 29.16 -3.95 -4.22
CA ARG A 183 29.11 -5.07 -5.18
C ARG A 183 28.54 -6.34 -4.56
N ILE A 184 28.95 -6.66 -3.32
CA ILE A 184 28.44 -7.79 -2.56
C ILE A 184 26.92 -7.65 -2.38
N LEU A 185 26.45 -6.49 -1.92
CA LEU A 185 25.02 -6.25 -1.67
C LEU A 185 24.17 -6.19 -2.94
N ASP A 186 24.72 -5.66 -4.04
CA ASP A 186 24.07 -5.64 -5.35
C ASP A 186 23.82 -7.05 -5.91
N ALA A 187 24.62 -8.05 -5.51
CA ALA A 187 24.36 -9.44 -5.85
C ALA A 187 23.50 -10.16 -4.79
N LEU A 188 23.78 -9.92 -3.52
CA LEU A 188 23.16 -10.63 -2.40
C LEU A 188 21.69 -10.26 -2.22
N ILE A 189 21.34 -8.97 -2.25
CA ILE A 189 19.96 -8.53 -1.99
C ILE A 189 18.99 -9.11 -3.04
N PRO A 190 19.26 -9.01 -4.37
CA PRO A 190 18.39 -9.62 -5.37
C PRO A 190 18.27 -11.14 -5.25
N SER A 191 19.34 -11.85 -4.88
CA SER A 191 19.30 -13.32 -4.73
C SER A 191 18.47 -13.78 -3.51
N LEU A 192 18.32 -12.92 -2.50
CA LEU A 192 17.50 -13.16 -1.31
C LEU A 192 16.05 -12.66 -1.44
N ARG A 193 15.73 -11.93 -2.51
CA ARG A 193 14.33 -11.61 -2.83
C ARG A 193 13.61 -12.91 -3.18
N MET A 194 12.30 -12.94 -2.92
CA MET A 194 11.48 -14.03 -3.43
C MET A 194 11.61 -14.04 -4.95
N SER A 195 12.27 -15.06 -5.50
CA SER A 195 11.95 -15.52 -6.85
C SER A 195 10.49 -15.91 -6.77
N THR A 196 9.57 -15.11 -7.32
CA THR A 196 8.30 -15.68 -7.78
C THR A 196 8.71 -16.84 -8.66
N PRO A 197 8.48 -18.10 -8.26
CA PRO A 197 8.76 -19.21 -9.15
C PRO A 197 7.99 -18.86 -10.41
N GLY A 198 8.70 -18.82 -11.54
CA GLY A 198 8.09 -18.82 -12.85
C GLY A 198 7.38 -20.16 -13.01
N ILE A 199 6.27 -20.36 -12.31
CA ILE A 199 5.17 -21.10 -12.89
C ILE A 199 4.72 -20.14 -13.97
N GLU A 200 5.26 -20.29 -15.18
CA GLU A 200 4.55 -19.75 -16.33
C GLU A 200 3.14 -20.29 -16.19
N PRO A 201 2.14 -19.44 -15.92
CA PRO A 201 0.77 -19.93 -15.89
C PRO A 201 0.55 -20.57 -17.26
N PRO A 202 -0.07 -21.75 -17.33
CA PRO A 202 -0.38 -22.33 -18.62
C PRO A 202 -1.11 -21.25 -19.43
N ARG A 203 -0.64 -20.94 -20.65
CA ARG A 203 -1.32 -20.04 -21.61
C ARG A 203 -2.63 -20.65 -22.13
N LEU A 204 -3.29 -21.42 -21.28
CA LEU A 204 -4.57 -22.04 -21.48
C LEU A 204 -5.62 -20.95 -21.47
N LYS A 205 -6.43 -20.92 -22.52
CA LYS A 205 -7.57 -20.02 -22.64
C LYS A 205 -8.85 -20.73 -22.19
N VAL A 206 -9.57 -20.13 -21.27
CA VAL A 206 -10.90 -20.57 -20.84
C VAL A 206 -11.95 -19.85 -21.68
N VAL A 207 -12.81 -20.62 -22.34
CA VAL A 207 -13.92 -20.12 -23.16
C VAL A 207 -15.20 -20.16 -22.33
N ASN A 208 -15.80 -19.00 -22.10
CA ASN A 208 -17.09 -18.85 -21.43
C ASN A 208 -18.26 -19.20 -22.36
N GLU A 209 -19.44 -19.34 -21.79
CA GLU A 209 -20.65 -19.79 -22.49
C GLU A 209 -21.13 -18.77 -23.53
N ASP A 210 -20.82 -17.49 -23.33
CA ASP A 210 -21.09 -16.40 -24.29
C ASP A 210 -19.99 -16.25 -25.36
N GLY A 211 -19.07 -17.22 -25.49
CA GLY A 211 -17.94 -17.16 -26.42
C GLY A 211 -16.78 -16.23 -25.99
N GLY A 212 -16.88 -15.61 -24.82
CA GLY A 212 -15.79 -14.79 -24.26
C GLY A 212 -14.59 -15.64 -23.85
N VAL A 213 -13.37 -15.16 -24.14
CA VAL A 213 -12.12 -15.89 -23.87
C VAL A 213 -11.30 -15.17 -22.81
N GLU A 214 -10.84 -15.90 -21.79
CA GLU A 214 -9.93 -15.41 -20.74
C GLU A 214 -8.76 -16.36 -20.52
N GLU A 215 -7.64 -15.88 -19.97
CA GLU A 215 -6.53 -16.75 -19.56
C GLU A 215 -6.87 -17.48 -18.25
N PHE A 216 -6.52 -18.75 -18.19
CA PHE A 216 -6.66 -19.55 -16.98
C PHE A 216 -5.79 -18.98 -15.85
N SER A 217 -6.32 -18.98 -14.63
CA SER A 217 -5.61 -18.54 -13.43
C SER A 217 -5.88 -19.51 -12.29
N ALA A 218 -4.82 -20.17 -11.80
CA ALA A 218 -4.87 -21.03 -10.63
C ALA A 218 -5.37 -20.26 -9.40
N ASP A 219 -4.93 -19.01 -9.23
CA ASP A 219 -5.38 -18.14 -8.14
C ASP A 219 -6.89 -17.82 -8.24
N LYS A 220 -7.42 -17.68 -9.46
CA LYS A 220 -8.86 -17.47 -9.66
C LYS A 220 -9.66 -18.72 -9.27
N LEU A 221 -9.17 -19.91 -9.62
CA LEU A 221 -9.79 -21.18 -9.23
C LEU A 221 -9.75 -21.36 -7.70
N ALA A 222 -8.57 -21.19 -7.09
CA ALA A 222 -8.38 -21.30 -5.64
C ALA A 222 -9.31 -20.34 -4.88
N ARG A 223 -9.35 -19.07 -5.27
CA ARG A 223 -10.25 -18.07 -4.66
C ARG A 223 -11.73 -18.45 -4.81
N SER A 224 -12.13 -19.01 -5.95
CA SER A 224 -13.51 -19.44 -6.16
C SER A 224 -13.88 -20.61 -5.25
N LEU A 225 -12.97 -21.57 -5.05
CA LEU A 225 -13.16 -22.67 -4.10
C LEU A 225 -13.27 -22.18 -2.66
N TYR A 226 -12.37 -21.29 -2.23
CA TYR A 226 -12.41 -20.70 -0.90
C TYR A 226 -13.72 -19.95 -0.63
N ARG A 227 -14.20 -19.18 -1.60
CA ARG A 227 -15.45 -18.43 -1.48
C ARG A 227 -16.70 -19.31 -1.51
N ALA A 228 -16.63 -20.47 -2.16
CA ALA A 228 -17.63 -21.50 -2.04
C ALA A 228 -17.60 -22.22 -0.67
N GLY A 229 -16.67 -21.87 0.22
CA GLY A 229 -16.54 -22.46 1.55
C GLY A 229 -15.75 -23.78 1.57
N VAL A 230 -14.96 -24.06 0.54
CA VAL A 230 -14.09 -25.26 0.49
C VAL A 230 -12.86 -25.05 1.37
N SER A 231 -12.51 -26.06 2.18
CA SER A 231 -11.40 -25.98 3.13
C SER A 231 -10.03 -25.93 2.45
N HIS A 232 -9.05 -25.26 3.08
CA HIS A 232 -7.68 -25.14 2.56
C HIS A 232 -7.03 -26.49 2.25
N ARG A 233 -7.24 -27.50 3.09
CA ARG A 233 -6.70 -28.86 2.90
C ARG A 233 -7.13 -29.48 1.56
N VAL A 234 -8.35 -29.17 1.11
CA VAL A 234 -8.90 -29.68 -0.15
C VAL A 234 -8.43 -28.82 -1.32
N VAL A 235 -8.47 -27.49 -1.18
CA VAL A 235 -8.00 -26.58 -2.23
C VAL A 235 -6.53 -26.85 -2.59
N SER A 236 -5.68 -27.13 -1.60
CA SER A 236 -4.26 -27.47 -1.82
C SER A 236 -4.04 -28.78 -2.57
N ARG A 237 -5.07 -29.63 -2.74
CA ARG A 237 -5.03 -30.86 -3.54
C ARG A 237 -5.69 -30.66 -4.90
N VAL A 238 -6.85 -30.01 -4.93
CA VAL A 238 -7.63 -29.77 -6.17
C VAL A 238 -6.87 -28.91 -7.17
N VAL A 239 -6.29 -27.77 -6.73
CA VAL A 239 -5.66 -26.82 -7.66
C VAL A 239 -4.45 -27.42 -8.39
N PRO A 240 -3.51 -28.10 -7.72
CA PRO A 240 -2.43 -28.81 -8.42
C PRO A 240 -2.93 -29.92 -9.35
N SER A 241 -3.93 -30.71 -8.95
CA SER A 241 -4.48 -31.78 -9.80
C SER A 241 -5.15 -31.24 -11.07
N ILE A 242 -5.84 -30.10 -10.98
CA ILE A 242 -6.39 -29.41 -12.15
C ILE A 242 -5.26 -28.88 -13.03
N LEU A 243 -4.22 -28.27 -12.46
CA LEU A 243 -3.07 -27.78 -13.23
C LEU A 243 -2.39 -28.90 -14.03
N GLU A 244 -2.16 -30.06 -13.42
CA GLU A 244 -1.58 -31.22 -14.12
C GLU A 244 -2.53 -31.75 -15.21
N ALA A 245 -3.84 -31.83 -14.96
CA ALA A 245 -4.81 -32.30 -15.96
C ALA A 245 -4.96 -31.36 -17.18
N LEU A 246 -4.59 -30.08 -17.00
CA LEU A 246 -4.64 -29.05 -18.03
C LEU A 246 -3.30 -28.86 -18.76
N LYS A 247 -2.24 -29.54 -18.33
CA LYS A 247 -0.92 -29.45 -18.93
C LYS A 247 -0.96 -29.80 -20.41
N GLY A 248 -0.35 -28.95 -21.25
CA GLY A 248 -0.29 -29.13 -22.71
C GLY A 248 -1.57 -28.76 -23.46
N ARG A 249 -2.64 -28.29 -22.78
CA ARG A 249 -3.87 -27.81 -23.44
C ARG A 249 -3.79 -26.31 -23.75
N GLU A 250 -4.28 -25.92 -24.92
CA GLU A 250 -4.38 -24.50 -25.32
C GLU A 250 -5.74 -23.87 -24.98
N TYR A 251 -6.82 -24.66 -25.01
CA TYR A 251 -8.18 -24.19 -24.73
C TYR A 251 -8.97 -25.16 -23.85
N ILE A 252 -9.88 -24.63 -23.02
CA ILE A 252 -10.90 -25.39 -22.28
C ILE A 252 -12.19 -24.57 -22.16
N SER A 253 -13.36 -25.21 -22.15
CA SER A 253 -14.61 -24.50 -21.82
C SER A 253 -14.76 -24.31 -20.31
N LYS A 254 -15.41 -23.22 -19.87
CA LYS A 254 -15.73 -22.97 -18.46
C LYS A 254 -16.48 -24.17 -17.84
N ARG A 255 -17.45 -24.75 -18.57
CA ARG A 255 -18.21 -25.94 -18.12
C ARG A 255 -17.32 -27.16 -17.89
N ALA A 256 -16.38 -27.44 -18.79
CA ALA A 256 -15.46 -28.56 -18.63
C ALA A 256 -14.54 -28.34 -17.42
N LEU A 257 -14.01 -27.13 -17.24
CA LEU A 257 -13.18 -26.79 -16.08
C LEU A 257 -13.95 -26.95 -14.75
N VAL A 258 -15.19 -26.46 -14.70
CA VAL A 258 -16.05 -26.60 -13.52
C VAL A 258 -16.37 -28.07 -13.25
N SER A 259 -16.74 -28.83 -14.28
CA SER A 259 -17.04 -30.27 -14.16
C SER A 259 -15.85 -31.07 -13.63
N MET A 260 -14.65 -30.86 -14.19
CA MET A 260 -13.41 -31.47 -13.68
C MET A 260 -13.17 -31.14 -12.21
N THR A 261 -13.38 -29.88 -11.83
CA THR A 261 -13.21 -29.44 -10.44
C THR A 261 -14.24 -30.09 -9.51
N CYS A 262 -15.49 -30.23 -9.95
CA CYS A 262 -16.54 -30.87 -9.16
C CYS A 262 -16.28 -32.36 -8.95
N SER A 263 -15.85 -33.07 -10.00
CA SER A 263 -15.45 -34.49 -9.89
C SER A 263 -14.38 -34.69 -8.82
N LEU A 264 -13.33 -33.85 -8.81
CA LEU A 264 -12.29 -33.91 -7.79
C LEU A 264 -12.80 -33.56 -6.40
N LEU A 265 -13.74 -32.62 -6.27
CA LEU A 265 -14.35 -32.28 -4.98
C LEU A 265 -15.21 -33.43 -4.44
N GLU A 266 -15.95 -34.12 -5.31
CA GLU A 266 -16.76 -35.30 -4.94
C GLU A 266 -15.89 -36.48 -4.52
N GLU A 267 -14.74 -36.68 -5.17
CA GLU A 267 -13.76 -37.70 -4.77
C GLU A 267 -13.11 -37.40 -3.41
N LEU A 268 -12.77 -36.13 -3.16
CA LEU A 268 -12.04 -35.71 -1.96
C LEU A 268 -12.93 -35.52 -0.74
N GLU A 269 -14.15 -35.04 -0.92
CA GLU A 269 -15.13 -34.82 0.14
C GLU A 269 -16.58 -35.12 -0.30
N PRO A 270 -16.94 -36.41 -0.49
CA PRO A 270 -18.27 -36.79 -0.98
C PRO A 270 -19.41 -36.39 -0.04
N SER A 271 -19.14 -36.18 1.26
CA SER A 271 -20.16 -35.90 2.28
C SER A 271 -20.37 -34.41 2.59
N THR A 272 -19.57 -33.49 2.07
CA THR A 272 -19.58 -32.05 2.49
C THR A 272 -20.35 -31.13 1.55
N ALA A 273 -20.98 -31.68 0.52
CA ALA A 273 -21.63 -30.93 -0.57
C ALA A 273 -20.71 -29.87 -1.22
N SER A 274 -19.38 -30.04 -1.13
CA SER A 274 -18.38 -29.07 -1.62
C SER A 274 -18.50 -28.80 -3.12
N ALA A 275 -18.74 -29.85 -3.92
CA ALA A 275 -19.00 -29.70 -5.35
C ALA A 275 -20.26 -28.87 -5.63
N VAL A 276 -21.36 -29.15 -4.93
CA VAL A 276 -22.62 -28.41 -5.06
C VAL A 276 -22.45 -26.94 -4.68
N LYS A 277 -21.76 -26.65 -3.57
CA LYS A 277 -21.45 -25.27 -3.14
C LYS A 277 -20.61 -24.54 -4.19
N PHE A 278 -19.60 -25.22 -4.76
CA PHE A 278 -18.76 -24.66 -5.80
C PHE A 278 -19.54 -24.35 -7.09
N VAL A 279 -20.37 -25.29 -7.58
CA VAL A 279 -21.26 -25.08 -8.73
C VAL A 279 -22.19 -23.90 -8.48
N ASN A 280 -22.86 -23.86 -7.32
CA ASN A 280 -23.77 -22.79 -6.96
C ASN A 280 -23.06 -21.43 -6.91
N TYR A 281 -21.83 -21.36 -6.39
CA TYR A 281 -21.04 -20.13 -6.40
C TYR A 281 -20.66 -19.68 -7.84
N VAL A 282 -20.19 -20.61 -8.68
CA VAL A 282 -19.74 -20.29 -10.05
C VAL A 282 -20.89 -19.80 -10.93
N TYR A 283 -22.07 -20.41 -10.77
CA TYR A 283 -23.26 -20.18 -11.59
C TYR A 283 -24.30 -19.26 -10.94
N ALA A 284 -24.03 -18.73 -9.74
CA ALA A 284 -24.98 -17.91 -8.99
C ALA A 284 -25.56 -16.73 -9.80
N LEU A 285 -24.73 -16.03 -10.60
CA LEU A 285 -25.21 -14.88 -11.39
C LEU A 285 -26.08 -15.30 -12.59
N GLU A 286 -25.92 -16.51 -13.12
CA GLU A 286 -26.71 -17.00 -14.24
C GLU A 286 -28.14 -17.34 -13.82
N ARG A 287 -28.34 -17.60 -12.52
CA ARG A 287 -29.65 -17.79 -11.89
C ARG A 287 -30.24 -16.50 -11.30
N ALA A 288 -29.56 -15.36 -11.47
CA ALA A 288 -30.04 -14.08 -10.95
C ALA A 288 -30.74 -13.25 -12.04
N TYR A 289 -31.81 -12.59 -11.65
CA TYR A 289 -32.64 -11.71 -12.45
C TYR A 289 -32.78 -10.38 -11.72
N VAL A 290 -32.79 -9.29 -12.47
CA VAL A 290 -33.02 -7.93 -11.96
C VAL A 290 -34.43 -7.52 -12.33
N ARG A 291 -35.21 -7.13 -11.33
CA ARG A 291 -36.55 -6.55 -11.50
C ARG A 291 -36.44 -5.02 -11.49
N SER A 292 -36.86 -4.39 -12.59
CA SER A 292 -37.18 -2.97 -12.64
C SER A 292 -38.70 -2.80 -12.66
N ARG A 293 -39.18 -1.56 -12.47
CA ARG A 293 -40.62 -1.22 -12.30
C ARG A 293 -41.57 -1.85 -13.34
N ILE A 294 -41.08 -2.24 -14.52
CA ILE A 294 -41.91 -2.77 -15.61
C ILE A 294 -41.29 -4.02 -16.29
N ARG A 295 -40.09 -4.48 -15.89
CA ARG A 295 -39.40 -5.58 -16.59
C ARG A 295 -38.56 -6.43 -15.65
N LEU A 296 -38.58 -7.74 -15.90
CA LEU A 296 -37.63 -8.70 -15.33
C LEU A 296 -36.59 -9.05 -16.40
N ARG A 297 -35.30 -8.99 -16.07
CA ARG A 297 -34.21 -9.30 -17.01
C ARG A 297 -33.17 -10.16 -16.31
N GLN A 298 -32.58 -11.13 -17.01
CA GLN A 298 -31.47 -11.90 -16.46
C GLN A 298 -30.28 -10.96 -16.16
N LEU A 299 -29.65 -11.16 -15.01
CA LEU A 299 -28.46 -10.41 -14.62
C LEU A 299 -27.32 -10.78 -15.57
N SER A 300 -26.70 -9.76 -16.14
CA SER A 300 -25.59 -9.94 -17.08
C SER A 300 -24.45 -8.99 -16.75
N TRP A 301 -23.27 -9.25 -17.33
CA TRP A 301 -22.13 -8.35 -17.18
C TRP A 301 -22.39 -6.95 -17.75
N SER A 302 -23.23 -6.82 -18.78
CA SER A 302 -23.60 -5.50 -19.30
C SER A 302 -24.46 -4.75 -18.29
N THR A 303 -25.42 -5.42 -17.64
CA THR A 303 -26.22 -4.85 -16.54
C THR A 303 -25.32 -4.37 -15.40
N LEU A 304 -24.41 -5.22 -14.92
CA LEU A 304 -23.48 -4.87 -13.83
C LEU A 304 -22.56 -3.70 -14.19
N ARG A 305 -22.06 -3.65 -15.43
CA ARG A 305 -21.23 -2.53 -15.90
C ARG A 305 -22.01 -1.23 -16.01
N THR A 306 -23.28 -1.28 -16.41
CA THR A 306 -24.15 -0.10 -16.47
C THR A 306 -24.44 0.42 -15.06
N VAL A 307 -24.86 -0.46 -14.14
CA VAL A 307 -25.06 -0.08 -12.73
C VAL A 307 -23.78 0.50 -12.14
N SER A 308 -22.65 -0.17 -12.36
CA SER A 308 -21.35 0.31 -11.89
C SER A 308 -20.99 1.68 -12.47
N ARG A 309 -21.21 1.92 -13.77
CA ARG A 309 -20.89 3.21 -14.39
C ARG A 309 -21.76 4.31 -13.77
N ASN A 310 -23.07 4.10 -13.77
CA ASN A 310 -24.03 5.06 -13.26
C ASN A 310 -23.71 5.42 -11.80
N THR A 311 -23.47 4.41 -10.95
CA THR A 311 -23.11 4.60 -9.54
C THR A 311 -21.82 5.41 -9.39
N LEU A 312 -20.77 5.08 -10.14
CA LEU A 312 -19.49 5.78 -10.05
C LEU A 312 -19.55 7.21 -10.62
N GLU A 313 -20.46 7.49 -11.56
CA GLU A 313 -20.70 8.82 -12.12
C GLU A 313 -21.52 9.75 -11.22
N GLU A 314 -22.19 9.22 -10.17
CA GLU A 314 -23.05 10.01 -9.26
C GLU A 314 -22.34 11.23 -8.63
N ARG A 315 -21.00 11.22 -8.58
CA ARG A 315 -20.16 12.27 -7.98
C ARG A 315 -19.59 13.26 -9.01
N GLY A 316 -20.12 13.29 -10.23
CA GLY A 316 -19.77 14.28 -11.26
C GLY A 316 -18.44 14.03 -11.98
N LEU A 317 -17.67 13.01 -11.61
CA LEU A 317 -16.47 12.58 -12.32
C LEU A 317 -16.73 11.35 -13.19
N ARG A 318 -16.13 11.32 -14.38
CA ARG A 318 -16.27 10.18 -15.30
C ARG A 318 -15.38 9.01 -14.87
N PRO A 319 -15.90 7.80 -14.62
CA PRO A 319 -15.12 6.63 -14.26
C PRO A 319 -14.42 6.04 -15.49
N PRO A 320 -13.11 5.74 -15.42
CA PRO A 320 -12.41 4.99 -16.46
C PRO A 320 -13.01 3.59 -16.65
N SER A 321 -12.99 3.06 -17.88
CA SER A 321 -13.57 1.75 -18.21
C SER A 321 -13.00 0.59 -17.38
N ARG A 322 -11.71 0.64 -17.04
CA ARG A 322 -11.06 -0.36 -16.17
C ARG A 322 -11.58 -0.28 -14.73
N LEU A 323 -11.90 0.91 -14.23
CA LEU A 323 -12.49 1.09 -12.90
C LEU A 323 -13.92 0.56 -12.86
N VAL A 324 -14.71 0.82 -13.90
CA VAL A 324 -16.06 0.23 -14.06
C VAL A 324 -15.99 -1.30 -14.08
N LYS A 325 -15.00 -1.87 -14.79
CA LYS A 325 -14.79 -3.33 -14.80
C LYS A 325 -14.51 -3.86 -13.39
N LEU A 326 -13.53 -3.28 -12.69
CA LEU A 326 -13.15 -3.66 -11.32
C LEU A 326 -14.34 -3.60 -10.36
N HIS A 327 -15.12 -2.53 -10.42
CA HIS A 327 -16.29 -2.36 -9.56
C HIS A 327 -17.41 -3.35 -9.90
N SER A 328 -17.68 -3.59 -11.19
CA SER A 328 -18.65 -4.61 -11.61
C SER A 328 -18.26 -6.03 -11.17
N GLU A 329 -16.96 -6.33 -11.11
CA GLU A 329 -16.44 -7.61 -10.60
C GLU A 329 -16.65 -7.74 -9.09
N LEU A 330 -16.50 -6.66 -8.32
CA LEU A 330 -16.79 -6.65 -6.89
C LEU A 330 -18.28 -6.79 -6.60
N ILE A 331 -19.15 -6.13 -7.37
CA ILE A 331 -20.61 -6.32 -7.24
C ILE A 331 -20.97 -7.78 -7.54
N ALA A 332 -20.45 -8.34 -8.63
CA ALA A 332 -20.64 -9.75 -8.98
C ALA A 332 -20.19 -10.69 -7.86
N GLU A 333 -19.04 -10.42 -7.24
CA GLU A 333 -18.51 -11.19 -6.12
C GLU A 333 -19.41 -11.14 -4.89
N ASP A 334 -19.85 -9.96 -4.49
CA ASP A 334 -20.75 -9.76 -3.35
C ASP A 334 -22.07 -10.52 -3.56
N LEU A 335 -22.68 -10.38 -4.74
CA LEU A 335 -23.88 -11.11 -5.12
C LEU A 335 -23.66 -12.62 -5.10
N ARG A 336 -22.59 -13.14 -5.73
CA ARG A 336 -22.29 -14.58 -5.70
C ARG A 336 -22.20 -15.13 -4.29
N SER A 337 -21.56 -14.39 -3.39
CA SER A 337 -21.43 -14.81 -1.99
C SER A 337 -22.81 -14.98 -1.36
N LYS A 338 -23.68 -13.98 -1.46
CA LYS A 338 -25.06 -14.00 -0.90
C LYS A 338 -25.92 -15.13 -1.51
N LEU A 339 -25.82 -15.31 -2.82
CA LEU A 339 -26.62 -16.29 -3.58
C LEU A 339 -26.18 -17.73 -3.34
N SER A 340 -24.88 -17.96 -3.07
CA SER A 340 -24.31 -19.31 -2.96
C SER A 340 -24.70 -20.08 -1.69
N TRP A 341 -25.16 -19.40 -0.64
CA TRP A 341 -25.56 -20.00 0.65
C TRP A 341 -26.99 -20.56 0.67
N THR A 342 -27.64 -20.61 -0.49
CA THR A 342 -29.08 -20.80 -0.54
C THR A 342 -29.45 -22.28 -0.69
N PRO A 343 -30.59 -22.72 -0.10
CA PRO A 343 -30.97 -24.13 -0.11
C PRO A 343 -31.12 -24.67 -1.53
N TRP A 344 -30.79 -25.95 -1.69
CA TRP A 344 -30.92 -26.67 -2.95
C TRP A 344 -32.39 -26.64 -3.42
N GLY A 345 -32.66 -26.14 -4.64
CA GLY A 345 -34.01 -26.03 -5.22
C GLY A 345 -34.49 -24.62 -5.59
N ALA A 346 -33.73 -23.56 -5.29
CA ALA A 346 -34.07 -22.21 -5.76
C ALA A 346 -33.84 -22.09 -7.29
N GLU A 347 -34.92 -21.96 -8.06
CA GLU A 347 -34.90 -21.91 -9.53
C GLU A 347 -34.33 -20.59 -10.08
N ALA A 348 -34.62 -19.46 -9.42
CA ALA A 348 -34.14 -18.14 -9.81
C ALA A 348 -34.13 -17.16 -8.63
N TRP A 349 -33.21 -16.19 -8.68
CA TRP A 349 -33.11 -15.08 -7.72
C TRP A 349 -33.59 -13.80 -8.36
N ILE A 350 -34.51 -13.09 -7.71
CA ILE A 350 -34.97 -11.78 -8.18
C ILE A 350 -34.38 -10.72 -7.24
N ILE A 351 -33.59 -9.82 -7.82
CA ILE A 351 -32.96 -8.69 -7.13
C ILE A 351 -33.67 -7.42 -7.63
N GLU A 352 -34.12 -6.57 -6.72
CA GLU A 352 -34.65 -5.26 -7.12
C GLU A 352 -33.53 -4.40 -7.70
N GLU A 353 -33.83 -3.65 -8.77
CA GLU A 353 -32.87 -2.71 -9.36
C GLU A 353 -32.34 -1.72 -8.30
N GLU A 354 -33.21 -1.23 -7.42
CA GLU A 354 -32.84 -0.34 -6.32
C GLU A 354 -31.87 -1.01 -5.32
N GLU A 355 -32.06 -2.29 -5.03
CA GLU A 355 -31.14 -3.07 -4.20
C GLU A 355 -29.78 -3.25 -4.87
N LEU A 356 -29.77 -3.50 -6.18
CA LEU A 356 -28.54 -3.61 -6.96
C LEU A 356 -27.74 -2.30 -6.97
N PHE A 357 -28.41 -1.16 -7.07
CA PHE A 357 -27.79 0.16 -6.92
C PHE A 357 -27.30 0.42 -5.49
N ARG A 358 -28.04 0.00 -4.47
CA ARG A 358 -27.61 0.10 -3.06
C ARG A 358 -26.30 -0.65 -2.84
N VAL A 359 -26.23 -1.93 -3.25
CA VAL A 359 -25.00 -2.74 -3.16
C VAL A 359 -23.85 -2.08 -3.93
N ALA A 360 -24.12 -1.55 -5.12
CA ALA A 360 -23.10 -0.86 -5.89
C ALA A 360 -22.56 0.38 -5.15
N ARG A 361 -23.40 1.18 -4.50
CA ARG A 361 -22.97 2.35 -3.71
C ARG A 361 -22.14 1.94 -2.48
N GLU A 362 -22.53 0.88 -1.80
CA GLU A 362 -21.80 0.32 -0.65
C GLU A 362 -20.38 -0.13 -1.04
N LEU A 363 -20.21 -0.66 -2.26
CA LEU A 363 -18.93 -1.18 -2.75
C LEU A 363 -18.06 -0.14 -3.47
N ALA A 364 -18.62 1.00 -3.90
CA ALA A 364 -17.88 2.04 -4.63
C ALA A 364 -16.62 2.55 -3.88
N PRO A 365 -16.65 2.79 -2.54
CA PRO A 365 -15.46 3.21 -1.80
C PRO A 365 -14.29 2.20 -1.86
N ARG A 366 -14.59 0.90 -2.05
CA ARG A 366 -13.56 -0.15 -2.14
C ARG A 366 -12.71 -0.03 -3.40
N VAL A 367 -13.24 0.59 -4.46
CA VAL A 367 -12.52 0.82 -5.72
C VAL A 367 -12.00 2.24 -5.88
N SER A 368 -12.62 3.20 -5.19
CA SER A 368 -12.31 4.63 -5.25
C SER A 368 -12.67 5.33 -3.93
N SER A 369 -11.68 5.66 -3.11
CA SER A 369 -11.84 6.47 -1.91
C SER A 369 -12.32 7.88 -2.27
N ALA A 370 -11.84 8.41 -3.40
CA ALA A 370 -12.27 9.71 -3.93
C ALA A 370 -13.78 9.76 -4.17
N TRP A 371 -14.41 8.67 -4.63
CA TRP A 371 -15.88 8.63 -4.78
C TRP A 371 -16.61 8.89 -3.45
N ALA A 372 -16.07 8.39 -2.34
CA ALA A 372 -16.64 8.66 -1.01
C ALA A 372 -16.37 10.11 -0.57
N GLU A 373 -15.13 10.60 -0.70
CA GLU A 373 -14.72 11.96 -0.32
C GLU A 373 -15.48 13.05 -1.09
N LEU A 374 -15.82 12.82 -2.36
CA LEU A 374 -16.64 13.72 -3.18
C LEU A 374 -18.08 13.90 -2.67
N SER A 375 -18.50 13.15 -1.65
CA SER A 375 -19.77 13.41 -0.96
C SER A 375 -19.70 14.64 -0.07
N PHE A 376 -18.49 15.07 0.31
CA PHE A 376 -18.26 16.12 1.30
C PHE A 376 -17.37 17.26 0.79
N THR A 377 -16.72 17.07 -0.36
CA THR A 377 -15.70 17.99 -0.88
C THR A 377 -15.86 18.14 -2.39
N ASP A 378 -15.72 19.37 -2.91
CA ASP A 378 -15.71 19.61 -4.35
C ASP A 378 -14.52 18.94 -5.04
N ALA A 379 -14.66 18.60 -6.32
CA ALA A 379 -13.61 17.96 -7.10
C ALA A 379 -12.32 18.81 -7.18
N GLY A 380 -12.42 20.13 -7.30
CA GLY A 380 -11.28 21.03 -7.34
C GLY A 380 -10.53 21.06 -6.01
N GLU A 381 -11.26 21.18 -4.89
CA GLU A 381 -10.69 21.16 -3.55
C GLU A 381 -10.04 19.81 -3.23
N LEU A 382 -10.70 18.69 -3.58
CA LEU A 382 -10.16 17.35 -3.39
C LEU A 382 -8.89 17.12 -4.23
N ALA A 383 -8.88 17.61 -5.48
CA ALA A 383 -7.70 17.54 -6.33
C ALA A 383 -6.50 18.30 -5.73
N LEU A 384 -6.74 19.48 -5.15
CA LEU A 384 -5.70 20.28 -4.49
C LEU A 384 -5.19 19.59 -3.22
N LYS A 385 -6.09 19.08 -2.38
CA LYS A 385 -5.76 18.30 -1.18
C LYS A 385 -4.86 17.11 -1.51
N TYR A 386 -5.21 16.34 -2.53
CA TYR A 386 -4.39 15.20 -2.99
C TYR A 386 -3.06 15.65 -3.61
N GLU A 387 -3.01 16.80 -4.30
CA GLU A 387 -1.75 17.34 -4.84
C GLU A 387 -0.77 17.72 -3.72
N GLN A 388 -1.26 18.42 -2.70
CA GLN A 388 -0.46 18.83 -1.54
C GLN A 388 0.01 17.62 -0.72
N ALA A 389 -0.90 16.68 -0.43
CA ALA A 389 -0.57 15.43 0.24
C ALA A 389 0.51 14.66 -0.55
N ALA A 390 0.35 14.55 -1.88
CA ALA A 390 1.32 13.86 -2.71
C ALA A 390 2.72 14.49 -2.67
N ILE A 391 2.81 15.82 -2.78
CA ILE A 391 4.10 16.54 -2.73
C ILE A 391 4.74 16.35 -1.36
N SER A 392 3.98 16.45 -0.28
CA SER A 392 4.46 16.22 1.09
C SER A 392 4.96 14.78 1.26
N THR A 393 4.14 13.79 0.92
CA THR A 393 4.45 12.35 1.04
C THR A 393 5.68 11.97 0.22
N LEU A 394 5.79 12.43 -1.04
CA LEU A 394 6.95 12.16 -1.90
C LEU A 394 8.21 12.90 -1.39
N SER A 395 8.08 14.09 -0.79
CA SER A 395 9.20 14.79 -0.16
C SER A 395 9.72 14.03 1.07
N THR A 396 8.83 13.45 1.86
CA THR A 396 9.20 12.55 2.97
C THR A 396 9.88 11.29 2.44
N ALA A 397 9.37 10.70 1.35
CA ALA A 397 9.97 9.53 0.72
C ALA A 397 11.43 9.78 0.28
N VAL A 398 11.73 10.95 -0.33
CA VAL A 398 13.11 11.31 -0.72
C VAL A 398 14.05 11.29 0.49
N ARG A 399 13.56 11.71 1.65
CA ARG A 399 14.36 11.79 2.87
C ARG A 399 14.40 10.48 3.65
N SER A 400 13.54 9.50 3.35
CA SER A 400 13.43 8.25 4.10
C SER A 400 14.69 7.41 3.99
N ALA A 401 15.20 6.94 5.14
CA ALA A 401 16.37 6.08 5.24
C ALA A 401 16.01 4.58 5.20
N ASP A 402 14.80 4.19 5.62
CA ASP A 402 14.32 2.80 5.51
C ASP A 402 13.75 2.57 4.10
N CYS A 403 14.28 1.57 3.40
CA CYS A 403 13.90 1.26 2.01
C CYS A 403 12.44 0.82 1.89
N GLY A 404 11.94 0.04 2.86
CA GLY A 404 10.57 -0.44 2.90
C GLY A 404 9.57 0.68 3.16
N GLU A 405 9.88 1.55 4.12
CA GLU A 405 9.09 2.78 4.38
C GLU A 405 9.09 3.70 3.16
N ARG A 406 10.26 3.93 2.55
CA ARG A 406 10.40 4.73 1.33
C ARG A 406 9.47 4.19 0.24
N LYS A 407 9.44 2.87 0.05
CA LYS A 407 8.57 2.25 -0.95
C LYS A 407 7.09 2.52 -0.69
N GLU A 408 6.65 2.38 0.56
CA GLU A 408 5.26 2.64 0.94
C GLU A 408 4.88 4.10 0.69
N LEU A 409 5.73 5.04 1.12
CA LEU A 409 5.55 6.47 0.89
C LEU A 409 5.54 6.81 -0.61
N ILE A 410 6.42 6.21 -1.42
CA ILE A 410 6.41 6.36 -2.88
C ILE A 410 5.04 5.93 -3.44
N VAL A 411 4.57 4.74 -3.10
CA VAL A 411 3.30 4.21 -3.63
C VAL A 411 2.13 5.09 -3.21
N ARG A 412 2.08 5.52 -1.95
CA ARG A 412 1.05 6.41 -1.41
C ARG A 412 1.08 7.78 -2.09
N GLY A 413 2.24 8.43 -2.15
CA GLY A 413 2.38 9.74 -2.77
C GLY A 413 2.07 9.71 -4.28
N LEU A 414 2.41 8.62 -4.98
CA LEU A 414 2.04 8.43 -6.39
C LEU A 414 0.55 8.14 -6.57
N LEU A 415 -0.10 7.45 -5.64
CA LEU A 415 -1.55 7.26 -5.64
C LEU A 415 -2.26 8.62 -5.50
N GLU A 416 -1.85 9.43 -4.53
CA GLU A 416 -2.37 10.78 -4.30
C GLU A 416 -2.13 11.68 -5.53
N LEU A 417 -0.90 11.69 -6.06
CA LEU A 417 -0.54 12.50 -7.23
C LEU A 417 -1.35 12.11 -8.47
N SER A 418 -1.42 10.82 -8.75
CA SER A 418 -2.16 10.31 -9.90
C SER A 418 -3.66 10.57 -9.76
N SER A 419 -4.19 10.52 -8.54
CA SER A 419 -5.59 10.82 -8.25
C SER A 419 -5.90 12.30 -8.49
N SER A 420 -5.08 13.22 -7.96
CA SER A 420 -5.20 14.65 -8.21
C SER A 420 -5.20 15.00 -9.71
N LEU A 421 -4.28 14.40 -10.47
CA LEU A 421 -4.17 14.62 -11.91
C LEU A 421 -5.39 14.10 -12.68
N LEU A 422 -5.95 12.96 -12.28
CA LEU A 422 -7.18 12.42 -12.89
C LEU A 422 -8.40 13.29 -12.58
N ILE A 423 -8.56 13.71 -11.32
CA ILE A 423 -9.66 14.60 -10.92
C ILE A 423 -9.58 15.93 -11.70
N SER A 424 -8.38 16.50 -11.84
CA SER A 424 -8.12 17.68 -12.69
C SER A 424 -8.47 17.48 -14.17
N MET A 425 -8.59 16.22 -14.62
CA MET A 425 -9.02 15.85 -15.97
C MET A 425 -10.51 15.46 -16.05
N GLY A 426 -11.28 15.60 -14.97
CA GLY A 426 -12.68 15.19 -14.88
C GLY A 426 -12.88 13.67 -14.78
N LEU A 427 -11.88 12.94 -14.26
CA LEU A 427 -11.87 11.49 -14.18
C LEU A 427 -11.86 11.01 -12.72
N LEU A 428 -12.68 10.00 -12.43
CA LEU A 428 -12.71 9.37 -11.11
C LEU A 428 -11.47 8.46 -10.94
N PRO A 429 -10.62 8.70 -9.92
CA PRO A 429 -9.45 7.86 -9.69
C PRO A 429 -9.81 6.57 -8.96
N SER A 430 -8.97 5.55 -9.13
CA SER A 430 -9.02 4.28 -8.41
C SER A 430 -8.11 4.30 -7.17
N ASN A 431 -8.36 3.40 -6.22
CA ASN A 431 -7.46 3.07 -5.12
C ASN A 431 -6.17 2.36 -5.58
N LEU A 432 -6.05 2.02 -6.87
CA LEU A 432 -4.90 1.32 -7.44
C LEU A 432 -4.02 2.26 -8.27
N VAL A 433 -2.81 2.53 -7.77
CA VAL A 433 -1.84 3.42 -8.44
C VAL A 433 -1.54 3.01 -9.88
N GLU A 434 -1.39 1.71 -10.16
CA GLU A 434 -1.09 1.23 -11.52
C GLU A 434 -2.25 1.47 -12.49
N LEU A 435 -3.49 1.35 -12.02
CA LEU A 435 -4.67 1.64 -12.82
C LEU A 435 -4.69 3.14 -13.16
N ASN A 436 -4.49 3.99 -12.16
CA ASN A 436 -4.47 5.45 -12.34
C ASN A 436 -3.39 5.88 -13.32
N LEU A 437 -2.15 5.38 -13.15
CA LEU A 437 -1.04 5.67 -14.06
C LEU A 437 -1.30 5.15 -15.48
N GLY A 438 -1.96 4.00 -15.63
CA GLY A 438 -2.39 3.48 -16.92
C GLY A 438 -3.38 4.40 -17.64
N VAL A 439 -4.38 4.91 -16.91
CA VAL A 439 -5.36 5.86 -17.44
C VAL A 439 -4.71 7.20 -17.77
N LEU A 440 -3.87 7.74 -16.88
CA LEU A 440 -3.15 8.99 -17.11
C LEU A 440 -2.26 8.93 -18.36
N ARG A 441 -1.53 7.84 -18.58
CA ARG A 441 -0.70 7.68 -19.80
C ARG A 441 -1.54 7.75 -21.08
N TYR A 442 -2.72 7.14 -21.07
CA TYR A 442 -3.65 7.20 -22.19
C TYR A 442 -4.20 8.62 -22.40
N GLU A 443 -4.69 9.26 -21.34
CA GLU A 443 -5.30 10.60 -21.43
C GLU A 443 -4.28 11.68 -21.74
N VAL A 444 -3.05 11.60 -21.23
CA VAL A 444 -1.95 12.51 -21.61
C VAL A 444 -1.64 12.39 -23.10
N LYS A 445 -1.59 11.16 -23.64
CA LYS A 445 -1.37 10.97 -25.09
C LYS A 445 -2.52 11.56 -25.91
N ARG A 446 -3.76 11.29 -25.49
CA ARG A 446 -4.97 11.78 -26.17
C ARG A 446 -5.05 13.31 -26.14
N ARG A 447 -4.90 13.93 -24.97
CA ARG A 447 -4.94 15.38 -24.81
C ARG A 447 -3.78 16.09 -25.49
N ALA A 448 -2.59 15.49 -25.53
CA ALA A 448 -1.47 16.05 -26.29
C ALA A 448 -1.73 16.13 -27.80
N ALA A 449 -2.55 15.22 -28.35
CA ALA A 449 -2.97 15.28 -29.74
C ALA A 449 -4.07 16.32 -29.98
N LEU A 450 -4.94 16.56 -28.99
CA LEU A 450 -6.03 17.54 -29.08
C LEU A 450 -5.59 18.99 -28.81
N PHE A 451 -4.55 19.17 -27.97
CA PHE A 451 -4.07 20.46 -27.48
C PHE A 451 -2.55 20.59 -27.69
N PRO A 452 -2.06 20.61 -28.94
CA PRO A 452 -0.63 20.61 -29.26
C PRO A 452 0.11 21.86 -28.74
N GLU A 453 -0.57 22.99 -28.61
CA GLU A 453 -0.04 24.26 -28.08
C GLU A 453 0.49 24.14 -26.64
N GLN A 454 -0.02 23.17 -25.87
CA GLN A 454 0.45 22.88 -24.51
C GLN A 454 1.60 21.84 -24.47
N GLY A 455 2.33 21.67 -25.58
CA GLY A 455 3.33 20.61 -25.76
C GLY A 455 4.40 20.50 -24.67
N ALA A 456 4.80 21.61 -24.04
CA ALA A 456 5.75 21.58 -22.91
C ALA A 456 5.14 20.93 -21.65
N ARG A 457 3.88 21.24 -21.32
CA ARG A 457 3.13 20.65 -20.20
C ARG A 457 2.92 19.15 -20.42
N TRP A 458 2.51 18.76 -21.63
CA TRP A 458 2.29 17.35 -21.96
C TRP A 458 3.58 16.53 -21.92
N ARG A 459 4.72 17.08 -22.36
CA ARG A 459 6.03 16.44 -22.22
C ARG A 459 6.40 16.19 -20.75
N ARG A 460 6.19 17.16 -19.87
CA ARG A 460 6.41 17.02 -18.42
C ARG A 460 5.51 15.94 -17.82
N LEU A 461 4.20 15.96 -18.12
CA LEU A 461 3.26 14.94 -17.65
C LEU A 461 3.62 13.53 -18.14
N LYS A 462 4.04 13.39 -19.40
CA LYS A 462 4.49 12.10 -19.96
C LYS A 462 5.73 11.57 -19.24
N ARG A 463 6.70 12.45 -18.94
CA ARG A 463 7.90 12.09 -18.16
C ARG A 463 7.52 11.69 -16.73
N LEU A 464 6.68 12.48 -16.07
CA LEU A 464 6.18 12.19 -14.72
C LEU A 464 5.47 10.83 -14.65
N CYS A 465 4.56 10.54 -15.58
CA CYS A 465 3.88 9.23 -15.64
C CYS A 465 4.86 8.07 -15.84
N SER A 466 5.90 8.28 -16.66
CA SER A 466 6.91 7.25 -16.94
C SER A 466 7.80 6.97 -15.72
N LEU A 467 8.20 8.01 -14.99
CA LEU A 467 8.95 7.87 -13.73
C LEU A 467 8.09 7.24 -12.65
N SER A 468 6.85 7.73 -12.48
CA SER A 468 5.90 7.21 -11.50
C SER A 468 5.64 5.72 -11.69
N LEU A 469 5.51 5.24 -12.93
CA LEU A 469 5.33 3.81 -13.19
C LEU A 469 6.57 2.98 -12.83
N LYS A 470 7.77 3.50 -13.08
CA LYS A 470 9.02 2.84 -12.69
C LYS A 470 9.17 2.78 -11.17
N LEU A 471 8.85 3.87 -10.48
CA LEU A 471 8.85 3.97 -9.02
C LEU A 471 7.79 3.08 -8.37
N ALA A 472 6.56 3.05 -8.91
CA ALA A 472 5.50 2.15 -8.45
C ALA A 472 5.90 0.67 -8.58
N ARG A 473 6.70 0.32 -9.59
CA ARG A 473 7.18 -1.05 -9.85
C ARG A 473 8.55 -1.38 -9.27
N SER A 474 9.21 -0.43 -8.61
CA SER A 474 10.50 -0.69 -7.97
C SER A 474 10.37 -1.75 -6.87
N PRO A 475 11.43 -2.53 -6.59
CA PRO A 475 11.42 -3.44 -5.45
C PRO A 475 11.24 -2.67 -4.15
N ALA A 476 10.65 -3.32 -3.15
CA ALA A 476 10.44 -2.71 -1.84
C ALA A 476 11.70 -2.70 -0.96
N VAL A 477 12.61 -3.65 -1.19
CA VAL A 477 13.93 -3.71 -0.58
C VAL A 477 14.95 -3.62 -1.69
N THR A 478 15.73 -2.55 -1.72
CA THR A 478 16.61 -2.14 -2.82
C THR A 478 18.06 -2.50 -2.52
N SER A 479 18.81 -2.88 -3.56
CA SER A 479 20.26 -2.92 -3.45
C SER A 479 20.84 -1.50 -3.51
N PRO A 480 22.08 -1.25 -3.09
CA PRO A 480 22.64 0.11 -3.07
C PRO A 480 22.53 0.83 -4.42
N SER A 481 22.87 0.15 -5.53
CA SER A 481 22.78 0.75 -6.88
C SER A 481 21.34 1.03 -7.32
N GLU A 482 20.41 0.16 -6.96
CA GLU A 482 18.98 0.39 -7.22
C GLU A 482 18.45 1.55 -6.39
N ASP A 483 18.92 1.70 -5.15
CA ASP A 483 18.46 2.72 -4.22
C ASP A 483 18.81 4.12 -4.72
N THR A 484 20.08 4.33 -5.07
CA THR A 484 20.54 5.59 -5.67
C THR A 484 19.76 5.93 -6.95
N ARG A 485 19.40 4.92 -7.75
CA ARG A 485 18.59 5.13 -8.96
C ARG A 485 17.16 5.54 -8.61
N ILE A 486 16.55 4.93 -7.60
CA ILE A 486 15.19 5.23 -7.15
C ILE A 486 15.13 6.64 -6.56
N GLU A 487 16.10 7.02 -5.74
CA GLU A 487 16.22 8.37 -5.18
C GLU A 487 16.26 9.43 -6.28
N ARG A 488 17.16 9.28 -7.28
CA ARG A 488 17.23 10.21 -8.42
C ARG A 488 15.91 10.30 -9.21
N MET A 489 15.27 9.16 -9.45
CA MET A 489 13.98 9.13 -10.15
C MET A 489 12.87 9.82 -9.34
N LEU A 490 12.90 9.67 -8.01
CA LEU A 490 11.94 10.26 -7.10
C LEU A 490 12.12 11.77 -6.99
N GLU A 491 13.36 12.26 -6.87
CA GLU A 491 13.70 13.68 -6.91
C GLU A 491 13.23 14.34 -8.21
N GLU A 492 13.48 13.68 -9.36
CA GLU A 492 13.01 14.17 -10.65
C GLU A 492 11.48 14.20 -10.71
N ALA A 493 10.81 13.16 -10.23
CA ALA A 493 9.34 13.10 -10.20
C ALA A 493 8.75 14.21 -9.32
N LEU A 494 9.32 14.44 -8.14
CA LEU A 494 8.92 15.51 -7.22
C LEU A 494 9.13 16.90 -7.83
N SER A 495 10.28 17.13 -8.48
CA SER A 495 10.56 18.38 -9.21
C SER A 495 9.54 18.64 -10.32
N LEU A 496 9.19 17.60 -11.09
CA LEU A 496 8.17 17.70 -12.14
C LEU A 496 6.77 17.96 -11.57
N ALA A 497 6.41 17.32 -10.46
CA ALA A 497 5.12 17.55 -9.78
C ALA A 497 5.00 19.00 -9.31
N ARG A 498 6.02 19.55 -8.63
CA ARG A 498 6.04 20.95 -8.17
C ARG A 498 5.91 21.94 -9.34
N LYS A 499 6.63 21.71 -10.44
CA LYS A 499 6.55 22.55 -11.66
C LYS A 499 5.19 22.49 -12.36
N LEU A 500 4.43 21.42 -12.18
CA LEU A 500 3.08 21.28 -12.75
C LEU A 500 2.02 21.93 -11.86
N SER A 501 2.24 21.93 -10.55
CA SER A 501 1.41 22.64 -9.57
C SER A 501 1.55 24.17 -9.72
N SER A 502 2.79 24.68 -9.79
CA SER A 502 3.08 26.13 -9.92
C SER A 502 2.67 26.76 -11.25
N ALA A 503 2.23 25.96 -12.23
CA ALA A 503 1.76 26.46 -13.53
C ALA A 503 0.22 26.64 -13.58
N LYS A 504 -0.47 26.34 -12.47
CA LYS A 504 -1.92 26.54 -12.31
C LYS A 504 -2.27 27.87 -11.63
N SER A 505 -1.34 28.45 -10.87
CA SER A 505 -1.36 29.83 -10.34
C SER A 505 -0.86 30.79 -11.40
#